data_AF-A0A9P7GGV2-F1
#
_entry.id   AF-A0A9P7GGV2-F1
#
_cell.length_a   1.000
_cell.length_b   1.000
_cell.length_c   1.000
_cell.angle_alpha   90.00
_cell.angle_beta   90.00
_cell.angle_gamma   90.00
#
_symmetry.space_group_name_H-M   'P 1'
#
loop_
_entity.id
_entity.type
_entity.pdbx_description
1 polymer ?
#
loop_
_entity_poly.entity_id
_entity_poly.type
_entity_poly.pdbx_seq_one_letter_code
_entity_poly.pdbx_strand_id
1 'polypeptide(L)'
;MATPLLAEFPELAHLSREDLEDLLTDPLYFQAIFHSLDRVKALYQAQAELGMANESIANNNLRLQESLYKLRSDTQEAFDEAKALEKRWKELEKEQRDVYQRFTPQFLLMRLRHSITAQDDASEALASTFIQQQPPSTTGTGTSTPQGAMGVDEFIKEFKELRKTYHKRSMWGERWGNGQVSWRDD
;
A
#
# COMPACT_ATOMS: atom_id res chain seq x y z
N MET A 1 22.39 -3.64 -85.83
CA MET A 1 21.34 -2.79 -85.23
C MET A 1 20.92 -3.44 -83.93
N ALA A 2 20.94 -2.75 -82.80
CA ALA A 2 20.47 -3.31 -81.54
C ALA A 2 18.95 -3.51 -81.63
N THR A 3 18.49 -4.74 -81.50
CA THR A 3 17.06 -5.06 -81.41
C THR A 3 16.51 -4.58 -80.07
N PRO A 4 15.21 -4.25 -79.94
CA PRO A 4 14.61 -3.82 -78.68
C PRO A 4 14.83 -4.83 -77.53
N LEU A 5 14.88 -6.14 -77.85
CA LEU A 5 15.24 -7.19 -76.90
C LEU A 5 16.64 -6.98 -76.30
N LEU A 6 17.64 -6.63 -77.11
CA LEU A 6 19.02 -6.40 -76.65
C LEU A 6 19.20 -5.06 -75.94
N ALA A 7 18.26 -4.12 -76.12
CA ALA A 7 18.23 -2.88 -75.35
C ALA A 7 17.68 -3.09 -73.93
N GLU A 8 16.68 -3.96 -73.77
CA GLU A 8 16.13 -4.33 -72.46
C GLU A 8 16.99 -5.38 -71.73
N PHE A 9 17.65 -6.27 -72.48
CA PHE A 9 18.49 -7.35 -71.96
C PHE A 9 19.88 -7.32 -72.61
N PRO A 10 20.73 -6.35 -72.23
CA PRO A 10 22.09 -6.22 -72.78
C PRO A 10 22.97 -7.43 -72.46
N GLU A 11 22.61 -8.17 -71.39
CA GLU A 11 23.27 -9.41 -71.01
C GLU A 11 23.15 -10.51 -72.08
N LEU A 12 22.19 -10.43 -73.01
CA LEU A 12 22.04 -11.39 -74.11
C LEU A 12 22.82 -10.98 -75.37
N ALA A 13 23.46 -9.81 -75.40
CA ALA A 13 24.09 -9.25 -76.60
C ALA A 13 25.36 -9.99 -77.06
N HIS A 14 25.92 -10.83 -76.19
CA HIS A 14 27.11 -11.65 -76.48
C HIS A 14 26.78 -13.05 -77.02
N LEU A 15 25.51 -13.46 -76.99
CA LEU A 15 25.06 -14.75 -77.55
C LEU A 15 24.83 -14.65 -79.06
N SER A 16 25.15 -15.73 -79.77
CA SER A 16 24.87 -15.83 -81.20
C SER A 16 23.37 -16.08 -81.46
N ARG A 17 22.94 -15.96 -82.72
CA ARG A 17 21.56 -16.27 -83.11
C ARG A 17 21.23 -17.75 -82.88
N GLU A 18 22.16 -18.65 -83.18
CA GLU A 18 22.01 -20.09 -82.94
C GLU A 18 21.85 -20.37 -81.45
N ASP A 19 22.64 -19.72 -80.59
CA ASP A 19 22.50 -19.83 -79.13
C ASP A 19 21.13 -19.33 -78.64
N LEU A 20 20.59 -18.26 -79.22
CA LEU A 20 19.26 -17.75 -78.86
C LEU A 20 18.11 -18.67 -79.33
N GLU A 21 18.28 -19.36 -80.45
CA GLU A 21 17.32 -20.35 -80.94
C GLU A 21 17.39 -21.63 -80.08
N ASP A 22 18.60 -22.07 -79.70
CA ASP A 22 18.80 -23.17 -78.77
C ASP A 22 18.26 -22.85 -77.37
N LEU A 23 18.38 -21.59 -76.92
CA LEU A 23 17.80 -21.11 -75.65
C LEU A 23 16.26 -21.22 -75.63
N LEU A 24 15.61 -21.07 -76.79
CA LEU A 24 14.15 -21.20 -76.91
C LEU A 24 13.70 -22.67 -77.01
N THR A 25 14.60 -23.55 -77.43
CA THR A 25 14.28 -24.95 -77.77
C THR A 25 14.70 -25.92 -76.66
N ASP A 26 15.78 -25.62 -75.93
CA ASP A 26 16.30 -26.41 -74.80
C ASP A 26 16.05 -25.70 -73.45
N PRO A 27 15.09 -26.19 -72.64
CA PRO A 27 14.80 -25.64 -71.32
C PRO A 27 15.97 -25.70 -70.33
N LEU A 28 16.86 -26.70 -70.45
CA LEU A 28 18.01 -26.85 -69.57
C LEU A 28 19.08 -25.81 -69.89
N TYR A 29 19.30 -25.55 -71.18
CA TYR A 29 20.20 -24.49 -71.63
C TYR A 29 19.69 -23.11 -71.20
N PHE A 30 18.38 -22.85 -71.35
CA PHE A 30 17.75 -21.64 -70.82
C PHE A 30 17.99 -21.46 -69.32
N GLN A 31 17.74 -22.49 -68.50
CA GLN A 31 17.96 -22.40 -67.06
C GLN A 31 19.44 -22.15 -66.72
N ALA A 32 20.37 -22.82 -67.40
CA ALA A 32 21.79 -22.61 -67.18
C ALA A 32 22.21 -21.15 -67.45
N ILE A 33 21.76 -20.58 -68.58
CA ILE A 33 22.01 -19.17 -68.92
C ILE A 33 21.32 -18.25 -67.92
N PHE A 34 20.05 -18.48 -67.57
CA PHE A 34 19.29 -17.66 -66.61
C PHE A 34 19.96 -17.61 -65.23
N HIS A 35 20.42 -18.75 -64.70
CA HIS A 35 21.15 -18.82 -63.43
C HIS A 35 22.58 -18.29 -63.53
N SER A 36 23.13 -18.14 -64.74
CA SER A 36 24.43 -17.52 -64.97
C SER A 36 24.39 -15.99 -64.95
N LEU A 37 23.22 -15.37 -65.17
CA LEU A 37 23.05 -13.92 -65.19
C LEU A 37 23.40 -13.31 -63.83
N ASP A 38 24.19 -12.24 -63.84
CA ASP A 38 24.69 -11.61 -62.61
C ASP A 38 23.55 -11.02 -61.79
N ARG A 39 22.53 -10.46 -62.45
CA ARG A 39 21.32 -9.97 -61.79
C ARG A 39 20.58 -11.09 -61.05
N VAL A 40 20.49 -12.27 -61.65
CA VAL A 40 19.79 -13.42 -61.05
C VAL A 40 20.59 -13.98 -59.87
N LYS A 41 21.91 -14.10 -60.00
CA LYS A 41 22.81 -14.48 -58.89
C LYS A 41 22.71 -13.50 -57.73
N ALA A 42 22.72 -12.19 -58.00
CA ALA A 42 22.58 -11.16 -56.98
C ALA A 42 21.23 -11.25 -56.25
N LEU A 43 20.14 -11.53 -56.97
CA LEU A 43 18.82 -11.75 -56.36
C LEU A 43 18.80 -12.98 -55.45
N TYR A 44 19.39 -14.10 -55.88
CA TYR A 44 19.48 -15.30 -55.03
C TYR A 44 20.33 -15.08 -53.78
N GLN A 45 21.46 -14.37 -53.92
CA GLN A 45 22.29 -13.99 -52.78
C GLN A 45 21.52 -13.10 -51.80
N ALA A 46 20.87 -12.04 -52.29
CA ALA A 46 20.06 -11.16 -51.46
C ALA A 46 18.92 -11.91 -50.75
N GLN A 47 18.25 -12.83 -51.45
CA GLN A 47 17.20 -13.67 -50.85
C GLN A 47 17.76 -14.57 -49.74
N ALA A 48 18.91 -15.19 -49.96
CA ALA A 48 19.56 -16.04 -48.95
C ALA A 48 20.00 -15.22 -47.73
N GLU A 49 20.59 -14.05 -47.93
CA GLU A 49 20.99 -13.13 -46.86
C GLU A 49 19.79 -12.68 -46.02
N LEU A 50 18.70 -12.27 -46.66
CA LEU A 50 17.45 -11.90 -45.97
C LEU A 50 16.85 -13.09 -45.21
N GLY A 51 16.93 -14.30 -45.77
CA GLY A 51 16.49 -15.53 -45.10
C GLY A 51 17.28 -15.78 -43.81
N MET A 52 18.61 -15.74 -43.89
CA MET A 52 19.50 -15.91 -42.73
C MET A 52 19.28 -14.81 -41.69
N ALA A 53 19.10 -13.56 -42.12
CA ALA A 53 18.85 -12.44 -41.21
C ALA A 53 17.53 -12.64 -40.44
N ASN A 54 16.45 -12.99 -41.14
CA ASN A 54 15.15 -13.28 -40.52
C ASN A 54 15.21 -14.45 -39.55
N GLU A 55 15.90 -15.52 -39.92
CA GLU A 55 16.09 -16.68 -39.04
C GLU A 55 16.86 -16.29 -37.77
N SER A 56 17.91 -15.47 -37.89
CA SER A 56 18.66 -14.97 -36.73
C SER A 56 17.79 -14.15 -35.78
N ILE A 57 16.90 -13.32 -36.32
CA ILE A 57 15.96 -12.49 -35.54
C ILE A 57 14.95 -13.38 -34.84
N ALA A 58 14.38 -14.37 -35.55
CA ALA A 58 13.44 -15.33 -34.97
C ALA A 58 14.07 -16.11 -33.81
N ASN A 59 15.30 -16.60 -33.99
CA ASN A 59 16.04 -17.30 -32.94
C ASN A 59 16.34 -16.41 -31.73
N ASN A 60 16.66 -15.13 -31.96
CA ASN A 60 16.87 -14.18 -30.87
C ASN A 60 15.57 -13.94 -30.08
N ASN A 61 14.46 -13.74 -30.78
CA ASN A 61 13.14 -13.56 -30.16
C ASN A 61 12.75 -14.76 -29.31
N LEU A 62 12.93 -15.99 -29.83
CA LEU A 62 12.65 -17.22 -29.08
C LEU A 62 13.53 -17.35 -27.83
N ARG A 63 14.82 -16.99 -27.94
CA ARG A 63 15.74 -17.02 -26.80
C ARG A 63 15.33 -16.04 -25.69
N LEU A 64 14.85 -14.86 -26.05
CA LEU A 64 14.43 -13.84 -25.07
C LEU A 64 13.07 -14.14 -24.46
N GLN A 65 12.21 -14.87 -25.17
CA GLN A 65 10.83 -15.13 -24.79
C GLN A 65 10.69 -15.66 -23.35
N GLU A 66 11.40 -16.74 -23.00
CA GLU A 66 11.30 -17.36 -21.68
C GLU A 66 11.72 -16.40 -20.56
N SER A 67 12.84 -15.69 -20.74
CA SER A 67 13.34 -14.73 -19.76
C SER A 67 12.37 -13.56 -19.53
N LEU A 68 11.70 -13.09 -20.59
CA LEU A 68 10.70 -12.03 -20.50
C LEU A 68 9.41 -12.51 -19.83
N TYR A 69 8.97 -13.74 -20.09
CA TYR A 69 7.82 -14.32 -19.39
C TYR A 69 8.10 -14.48 -17.90
N LYS A 70 9.29 -14.99 -17.55
CA LYS A 70 9.69 -15.10 -16.15
C LYS A 70 9.75 -13.75 -15.47
N LEU A 71 10.43 -12.76 -16.07
CA LEU A 71 10.50 -11.41 -15.53
C LEU A 71 9.10 -10.80 -15.34
N ARG A 72 8.18 -11.01 -16.29
CA ARG A 72 6.79 -10.56 -16.17
C ARG A 72 6.09 -11.24 -14.98
N SER A 73 6.24 -12.56 -14.80
CA SER A 73 5.66 -13.29 -13.67
C SER A 73 6.19 -12.75 -12.34
N ASP A 74 7.52 -12.64 -12.21
CA ASP A 74 8.18 -12.15 -11.00
C ASP A 74 7.72 -10.72 -10.65
N THR A 75 7.60 -9.84 -11.66
CA THR A 75 7.09 -8.47 -11.44
C THR A 75 5.62 -8.43 -11.04
N GLN A 76 4.80 -9.33 -11.58
CA GLN A 76 3.38 -9.43 -11.24
C GLN A 76 3.21 -9.91 -9.79
N GLU A 77 3.95 -10.96 -9.41
CA GLU A 77 3.95 -11.49 -8.04
C GLU A 77 4.39 -10.44 -7.02
N ALA A 78 5.49 -9.72 -7.30
CA ALA A 78 5.97 -8.65 -6.42
C ALA A 78 4.97 -7.49 -6.31
N PHE A 79 4.28 -7.15 -7.41
CA PHE A 79 3.23 -6.13 -7.40
C PHE A 79 2.02 -6.55 -6.56
N ASP A 80 1.58 -7.80 -6.73
CA ASP A 80 0.44 -8.36 -5.99
C ASP A 80 0.75 -8.46 -4.49
N GLU A 81 1.98 -8.85 -4.12
CA GLU A 81 2.45 -8.83 -2.73
C GLU A 81 2.44 -7.40 -2.16
N ALA A 82 3.00 -6.44 -2.88
CA ALA A 82 3.01 -5.05 -2.45
C ALA A 82 1.59 -4.51 -2.24
N LYS A 83 0.64 -4.85 -3.12
CA LYS A 83 -0.77 -4.48 -2.98
C LYS A 83 -1.45 -5.14 -1.80
N ALA A 84 -1.15 -6.40 -1.53
CA ALA A 84 -1.63 -7.10 -0.34
C ALA A 84 -1.11 -6.45 0.95
N LEU A 85 0.18 -6.10 0.99
CA LEU A 85 0.79 -5.37 2.11
C LEU A 85 0.18 -3.98 2.29
N GLU A 86 -0.06 -3.23 1.21
CA GLU A 86 -0.74 -1.92 1.26
C GLU A 86 -2.14 -2.04 1.90
N LYS A 87 -2.89 -3.08 1.54
CA LYS A 87 -4.21 -3.34 2.14
C LYS A 87 -4.08 -3.66 3.63
N ARG A 88 -3.17 -4.57 3.99
CA ARG A 88 -2.92 -4.95 5.38
C ARG A 88 -2.46 -3.76 6.23
N TRP A 89 -1.66 -2.86 5.67
CA TRP A 89 -1.22 -1.65 6.35
C TRP A 89 -2.40 -0.76 6.76
N LYS A 90 -3.38 -0.57 5.87
CA LYS A 90 -4.60 0.22 6.19
C LYS A 90 -5.41 -0.39 7.33
N GLU A 91 -5.48 -1.72 7.39
CA GLU A 91 -6.13 -2.44 8.48
C GLU A 91 -5.36 -2.24 9.80
N LEU A 92 -4.04 -2.41 9.79
CA LEU A 92 -3.17 -2.21 10.95
C LEU A 92 -3.22 -0.77 11.47
N GLU A 93 -3.23 0.22 10.59
CA GLU A 93 -3.33 1.64 10.95
C GLU A 93 -4.67 1.94 11.66
N LYS A 94 -5.75 1.30 11.21
CA LYS A 94 -7.05 1.40 11.86
C LYS A 94 -7.02 0.76 13.25
N GLU A 95 -6.49 -0.46 13.36
CA GLU A 95 -6.34 -1.15 14.64
C GLU A 95 -5.50 -0.33 15.63
N GLN A 96 -4.37 0.22 15.17
CA GLN A 96 -3.53 1.12 15.95
C GLN A 96 -4.34 2.32 16.42
N ARG A 97 -5.05 3.00 15.53
CA ARG A 97 -5.86 4.17 15.87
C ARG A 97 -6.93 3.86 16.91
N ASP A 98 -7.60 2.72 16.80
CA ASP A 98 -8.63 2.27 17.74
C ASP A 98 -8.04 1.98 19.13
N VAL A 99 -6.85 1.38 19.20
CA VAL A 99 -6.13 1.16 20.47
C VAL A 99 -5.67 2.50 21.07
N TYR A 100 -5.02 3.35 20.27
CA TYR A 100 -4.46 4.61 20.73
C TYR A 100 -5.53 5.66 21.08
N GLN A 101 -6.74 5.58 20.52
CA GLN A 101 -7.83 6.52 20.79
C GLN A 101 -8.05 6.72 22.31
N ARG A 102 -8.00 5.63 23.08
CA ARG A 102 -8.23 5.62 24.54
C ARG A 102 -7.10 6.25 25.35
N PHE A 103 -5.95 6.45 24.73
CA PHE A 103 -4.76 7.05 25.32
C PHE A 103 -4.47 8.42 24.73
N THR A 104 -5.32 8.93 23.83
CA THR A 104 -5.18 10.30 23.34
C THR A 104 -5.32 11.28 24.50
N PRO A 105 -4.57 12.39 24.50
CA PRO A 105 -4.66 13.40 25.56
C PRO A 105 -6.10 13.88 25.77
N GLN A 106 -6.87 14.00 24.69
CA GLN A 106 -8.26 14.45 24.76
C GLN A 106 -9.18 13.43 25.43
N PHE A 107 -9.02 12.14 25.14
CA PHE A 107 -9.80 11.09 25.80
C PHE A 107 -9.41 10.96 27.28
N LEU A 108 -8.12 11.07 27.61
CA LEU A 108 -7.64 11.02 28.99
C LEU A 108 -8.14 12.23 29.80
N LEU A 109 -8.15 13.44 29.21
CA LEU A 109 -8.73 14.63 29.82
C LEU A 109 -10.23 14.48 30.03
N MET A 110 -10.95 13.94 29.05
CA MET A 110 -12.37 13.62 29.19
C MET A 110 -12.58 12.65 30.35
N ARG A 111 -11.79 11.57 30.45
CA ARG A 111 -11.87 10.60 31.55
C ARG A 111 -11.56 11.22 32.91
N LEU A 112 -10.59 12.13 32.97
CA LEU A 112 -10.27 12.90 34.18
C LEU A 112 -11.47 13.75 34.62
N ARG A 113 -12.12 14.48 33.69
CA ARG A 113 -13.34 15.26 33.99
C ARG A 113 -14.47 14.39 34.55
N HIS A 114 -14.74 13.24 33.94
CA HIS A 114 -15.74 12.30 34.47
C HIS A 114 -15.38 11.81 35.88
N SER A 115 -14.10 11.53 36.14
CA SER A 115 -13.64 11.13 37.48
C SER A 115 -13.68 12.24 38.52
N ILE A 116 -13.72 13.52 38.11
CA ILE A 116 -13.93 14.66 39.00
C ILE A 116 -15.39 14.72 39.39
N THR A 117 -16.31 14.67 38.41
CA THR A 117 -17.77 14.65 38.66
C THR A 117 -18.16 13.47 39.55
N ALA A 118 -17.72 12.25 39.22
CA ALA A 118 -18.01 11.07 40.04
C ALA A 118 -17.48 11.18 41.49
N GLN A 119 -16.37 11.90 41.69
CA GLN A 119 -15.81 12.12 43.03
C GLN A 119 -16.62 13.16 43.81
N ASP A 120 -17.13 14.18 43.12
CA ASP A 120 -18.04 15.19 43.67
C ASP A 120 -19.34 14.51 44.13
N ASP A 121 -19.99 13.78 43.23
CA ASP A 121 -21.21 13.01 43.48
C ASP A 121 -21.04 12.03 44.65
N ALA A 122 -19.91 11.32 44.72
CA ALA A 122 -19.62 10.42 45.82
C ALA A 122 -19.46 11.15 47.16
N SER A 123 -18.85 12.35 47.16
CA SER A 123 -18.73 13.16 48.38
C SER A 123 -20.07 13.71 48.85
N GLU A 124 -20.93 14.13 47.91
CA GLU A 124 -22.29 14.60 48.19
C GLU A 124 -23.20 13.46 48.68
N ALA A 125 -23.08 12.26 48.10
CA ALA A 125 -23.80 11.08 48.54
C ALA A 125 -23.40 10.66 49.97
N LEU A 126 -22.10 10.71 50.31
CA LEU A 126 -21.61 10.45 51.66
C LEU A 126 -22.20 11.46 52.66
N ALA A 127 -22.17 12.76 52.32
CA ALA A 127 -22.73 13.82 53.15
C ALA A 127 -24.24 13.64 53.36
N SER A 128 -24.98 13.35 52.29
CA SER A 128 -26.42 13.11 52.33
C SER A 128 -26.78 11.91 53.21
N THR A 129 -26.01 10.82 53.11
CA THR A 129 -26.19 9.61 53.92
C THR A 129 -25.94 9.89 55.40
N PHE A 130 -24.89 10.64 55.72
CA PHE A 130 -24.58 11.02 57.09
C PHE A 130 -25.70 11.88 57.72
N ILE A 131 -26.24 12.85 56.98
CA ILE A 131 -27.36 13.69 57.43
C ILE A 131 -28.63 12.85 57.64
N GLN A 132 -28.92 11.90 56.74
CA GLN A 132 -30.12 11.07 56.81
C GLN A 132 -30.07 10.04 57.95
N GLN A 133 -28.87 9.62 58.38
CA GLN A 133 -28.69 8.68 59.49
C GLN A 133 -28.71 9.36 60.87
N GLN A 134 -28.77 10.69 60.95
CA GLN A 134 -28.95 11.41 62.20
C GLN A 134 -30.41 11.29 62.68
N PRO A 135 -30.70 10.69 63.85
CA PRO A 135 -32.06 10.65 64.37
C PRO A 135 -32.55 12.08 64.69
N PRO A 136 -33.86 12.38 64.56
CA PRO A 136 -34.42 13.65 64.99
C PRO A 136 -34.13 13.83 66.49
N SER A 137 -33.55 14.98 66.85
CA SER A 137 -33.11 15.30 68.20
C SER A 137 -34.28 15.21 69.19
N THR A 138 -34.41 14.08 69.89
CA THR A 138 -35.18 13.99 71.12
C THR A 138 -34.27 14.36 72.28
N THR A 139 -34.66 15.44 72.96
CA THR A 139 -34.25 15.92 74.27
C THR A 139 -33.64 14.84 75.18
N GLY A 140 -32.38 15.02 75.57
CA GLY A 140 -31.75 14.21 76.62
C GLY A 140 -30.31 14.61 76.86
N THR A 141 -30.07 15.31 77.96
CA THR A 141 -28.76 15.57 78.57
C THR A 141 -27.96 14.27 78.74
N GLY A 142 -26.80 14.17 78.08
CA GLY A 142 -25.86 13.07 78.27
C GLY A 142 -24.84 13.00 77.13
N THR A 143 -23.57 12.94 77.46
CA THR A 143 -22.38 12.86 76.60
C THR A 143 -22.27 11.54 75.81
N SER A 144 -23.34 11.08 75.18
CA SER A 144 -23.34 9.90 74.32
C SER A 144 -23.22 10.30 72.86
N THR A 145 -22.07 9.95 72.29
CA THR A 145 -21.72 9.95 70.86
C THR A 145 -22.92 9.45 70.02
N PRO A 146 -23.30 10.14 68.93
CA PRO A 146 -24.41 9.69 68.10
C PRO A 146 -24.08 8.31 67.54
N GLN A 147 -24.84 7.32 67.96
CA GLN A 147 -24.77 5.92 67.56
C GLN A 147 -25.46 5.75 66.19
N GLY A 148 -25.10 6.60 65.23
CA GLY A 148 -25.33 6.34 63.81
C GLY A 148 -24.34 5.29 63.33
N ALA A 149 -24.68 4.55 62.27
CA ALA A 149 -23.86 3.44 61.74
C ALA A 149 -22.42 3.83 61.35
N MET A 150 -22.12 5.13 61.27
CA MET A 150 -20.82 5.70 61.00
C MET A 150 -20.55 6.85 61.99
N GLY A 151 -19.44 6.78 62.72
CA GLY A 151 -19.09 7.78 63.73
C GLY A 151 -18.76 9.13 63.09
N VAL A 152 -19.00 10.24 63.81
CA VAL A 152 -18.70 11.61 63.30
C VAL A 152 -17.25 11.74 62.85
N ASP A 153 -16.31 11.18 63.62
CA ASP A 153 -14.88 11.22 63.29
C ASP A 153 -14.54 10.40 62.05
N GLU A 154 -15.24 9.27 61.85
CA GLU A 154 -15.10 8.41 60.67
C GLU A 154 -15.63 9.13 59.43
N PHE A 155 -16.79 9.79 59.52
CA PHE A 155 -17.31 10.66 58.47
C PHE A 155 -16.36 11.78 58.10
N ILE A 156 -15.84 12.51 59.08
CA ILE A 156 -14.90 13.60 58.81
C ILE A 156 -13.66 13.07 58.09
N LYS A 157 -13.16 11.90 58.48
CA LYS A 157 -11.99 11.28 57.86
C LYS A 157 -12.28 10.89 56.40
N GLU A 158 -13.37 10.17 56.15
CA GLU A 158 -13.73 9.71 54.80
C GLU A 158 -14.09 10.86 53.86
N PHE A 159 -14.91 11.80 54.32
CA PHE A 159 -15.30 12.98 53.54
C PHE A 159 -14.08 13.83 53.15
N LYS A 160 -13.14 14.03 54.08
CA LYS A 160 -11.89 14.76 53.80
C LYS A 160 -11.05 14.06 52.73
N GLU A 161 -10.89 12.74 52.77
CA GLU A 161 -10.13 12.03 51.74
C GLU A 161 -10.82 12.06 50.37
N LEU A 162 -12.16 12.00 50.33
CA LEU A 162 -12.91 12.17 49.08
C LEU A 162 -12.71 13.58 48.49
N ARG A 163 -12.88 14.64 49.28
CA ARG A 163 -12.71 16.04 48.82
C ARG A 163 -11.27 16.37 48.45
N LYS A 164 -10.29 15.84 49.18
CA LYS A 164 -8.86 15.98 48.84
C LYS A 164 -8.54 15.36 47.48
N THR A 165 -9.11 14.19 47.17
CA THR A 165 -8.96 13.55 45.87
C THR A 165 -9.64 14.36 44.76
N TYR A 166 -10.85 14.87 45.02
CA TYR A 166 -11.57 15.77 44.12
C TYR A 166 -10.74 17.01 43.78
N HIS A 167 -10.28 17.76 44.79
CA HIS A 167 -9.54 19.01 44.57
C HIS A 167 -8.21 18.76 43.86
N LYS A 168 -7.50 17.68 44.18
CA LYS A 168 -6.30 17.27 43.42
C LYS A 168 -6.63 17.08 41.94
N ARG A 169 -7.66 16.28 41.62
CA ARG A 169 -8.05 16.03 40.23
C ARG A 169 -8.52 17.31 39.53
N SER A 170 -9.26 18.18 40.21
CA SER A 170 -9.71 19.48 39.68
C SER A 170 -8.54 20.37 39.30
N MET A 171 -7.56 20.54 40.20
CA MET A 171 -6.35 21.33 39.92
C MET A 171 -5.58 20.77 38.73
N TRP A 172 -5.43 19.45 38.63
CA TRP A 172 -4.80 18.81 37.47
C TRP A 172 -5.61 18.99 36.18
N GLY A 173 -6.93 18.91 36.26
CA GLY A 173 -7.83 19.13 35.13
C GLY A 173 -7.77 20.57 34.59
N GLU A 174 -7.70 21.56 35.48
CA GLU A 174 -7.53 22.97 35.12
C GLU A 174 -6.16 23.24 34.49
N ARG A 175 -5.07 22.76 35.11
CA ARG A 175 -3.71 22.89 34.55
C ARG A 175 -3.62 22.26 33.17
N TRP A 176 -4.21 21.09 32.98
CA TRP A 176 -4.27 20.44 31.67
C TRP A 176 -5.09 21.27 30.69
N GLY A 177 -6.29 21.72 31.06
CA GLY A 177 -7.14 22.57 30.21
C GLY A 177 -6.47 23.88 29.79
N ASN A 178 -5.59 24.43 30.63
CA ASN A 178 -4.82 25.64 30.36
C ASN A 178 -3.51 25.38 29.57
N GLY A 179 -3.27 24.14 29.12
CA GLY A 179 -2.07 23.77 28.35
C GLY A 179 -0.79 23.74 29.19
N GLN A 180 -0.89 23.73 30.52
CA GLN A 180 0.26 23.72 31.44
C GLN A 180 0.80 22.31 31.72
N VAL A 181 0.24 21.30 31.04
CA VAL A 181 0.69 19.90 31.10
C VAL A 181 1.39 19.59 29.78
N SER A 182 2.71 19.42 29.83
CA SER A 182 3.48 18.89 28.70
C SER A 182 3.55 17.37 28.78
N TRP A 183 3.24 16.72 27.66
CA TRP A 183 3.57 15.33 27.44
C TRP A 183 5.02 15.29 26.97
N ARG A 184 5.82 14.34 27.46
CA ARG A 184 7.12 14.11 26.85
C ARG A 184 6.85 13.41 25.52
N ASP A 185 7.31 14.03 24.44
CA ASP A 185 7.49 13.33 23.19
C ASP A 185 8.77 12.49 23.36
N ASP A 186 8.64 11.16 23.32
CA ASP A 186 9.79 10.26 23.17
C ASP A 186 10.31 10.33 21.72
#